data_AF-A0A1Z1FD54-F1
#
_entry.id   AF-A0A1Z1FD54-F1
#
_cell.length_a   1.000
_cell.length_b   1.000
_cell.length_c   1.000
_cell.angle_alpha   90.00
_cell.angle_beta   90.00
_cell.angle_gamma   90.00
#
_symmetry.space_group_name_H-M   'P 1'
#
loop_
_entity.id
_entity.type
_entity.pdbx_description
1 polymer ?
#
loop_
_entity_poly.entity_id
_entity_poly.type
_entity_poly.pdbx_seq_one_letter_code
_entity_poly.pdbx_strand_id
1 'polypeptide(L)'
;MNLHVAPSPHRLSALRTLDIEIEGLVALKDALTSPGLGKSLEMAIHAIATTSGRVVVTGMGKSGHVARKIAATMRSTGTSALFLHPGEASHGDLGVISPGDVVLAITWSGETRELNDIFHYCRHYGVTLVVATAQPDSTAGRAADICLSLPQVREACPNALAPTSSTTLQLVLGDALAVALIEARGFSPNDFRVFHPGGRLGALLATVNDVMGTGDAVPRVSTSTSIMGATIEMNRKRYGCTAVVDDQDRLVGAFTDGDLRRCITVYDLKEDIARHMSLNPVSIDPDCLCSEALGVMNENAVSVLFVTRQDRLVGIIHMHDIVKLGIERS
;
A
#
# COMPACT_ATOMS: atom_id res chain seq x y z
N MET A 1 22.53 9.15 40.14
CA MET A 1 23.47 8.01 40.02
C MET A 1 22.69 6.88 39.34
N ASN A 2 22.67 6.86 38.01
CA ASN A 2 21.97 5.82 37.25
C ASN A 2 22.82 4.56 37.30
N LEU A 3 22.45 3.62 38.18
CA LEU A 3 22.98 2.28 38.18
C LEU A 3 22.62 1.63 36.84
N HIS A 4 23.58 1.56 35.92
CA HIS A 4 23.49 0.68 34.77
C HIS A 4 23.45 -0.76 35.29
N VAL A 5 22.25 -1.26 35.54
CA VAL A 5 22.04 -2.68 35.83
C VAL A 5 22.51 -3.46 34.61
N ALA A 6 23.53 -4.30 34.79
CA ALA A 6 24.04 -5.17 33.73
C ALA A 6 22.87 -5.98 33.13
N PRO A 7 22.78 -6.10 31.80
CA PRO A 7 21.65 -6.80 31.18
C PRO A 7 21.60 -8.25 31.67
N SER A 8 20.40 -8.78 31.91
CA SER A 8 20.24 -10.19 32.28
C SER A 8 20.76 -11.12 31.17
N PRO A 9 21.15 -12.38 31.48
CA PRO A 9 21.62 -13.33 30.47
C PRO A 9 20.63 -13.52 29.31
N HIS A 10 19.32 -13.50 29.58
CA HIS A 10 18.28 -13.57 28.55
C HIS A 10 18.28 -12.33 27.64
N ARG A 11 18.43 -11.14 28.23
CA ARG A 11 18.51 -9.88 27.47
C ARG A 11 19.77 -9.85 26.60
N LEU A 12 20.91 -10.32 27.12
CA LEU A 12 22.14 -10.44 26.33
C LEU A 12 21.96 -11.41 25.15
N SER A 13 21.27 -12.53 25.34
CA SER A 13 20.99 -13.48 24.25
C SER A 13 20.09 -12.86 23.18
N ALA A 14 19.06 -12.09 23.57
CA ALA A 14 18.19 -11.41 22.61
C ALA A 14 18.95 -10.32 21.84
N LEU A 15 19.77 -9.50 22.51
CA LEU A 15 20.60 -8.49 21.85
C LEU A 15 21.58 -9.13 20.86
N ARG A 16 22.27 -10.19 21.28
CA ARG A 16 23.17 -10.95 20.39
C ARG A 16 22.44 -11.54 19.18
N THR A 17 21.18 -11.92 19.32
CA THR A 17 20.37 -12.40 18.19
C THR A 17 20.16 -11.29 17.17
N LEU A 18 19.79 -10.09 17.63
CA LEU A 18 19.64 -8.92 16.77
C LEU A 18 20.95 -8.56 16.08
N ASP A 19 22.06 -8.53 16.82
CA ASP A 19 23.37 -8.21 16.26
C ASP A 19 23.75 -9.18 15.13
N ILE A 20 23.55 -10.50 15.35
CA ILE A 20 23.84 -11.53 14.34
C ILE A 20 22.95 -11.38 13.09
N GLU A 21 21.67 -11.09 13.27
CA GLU A 21 20.78 -10.88 12.12
C GLU A 21 21.12 -9.59 11.36
N ILE A 22 21.48 -8.51 12.06
CA ILE A 22 21.95 -7.26 11.44
C ILE A 22 23.24 -7.52 10.65
N GLU A 23 24.21 -8.25 11.22
CA GLU A 23 25.44 -8.67 10.52
C GLU A 23 25.09 -9.42 9.22
N GLY A 24 24.12 -10.34 9.27
CA GLY A 24 23.66 -11.07 8.09
C GLY A 24 23.02 -10.16 7.03
N LEU A 25 22.24 -9.15 7.44
CA LEU A 25 21.64 -8.19 6.52
C LEU A 25 22.66 -7.26 5.87
N VAL A 26 23.72 -6.88 6.60
CA VAL A 26 24.86 -6.16 6.03
C VAL A 26 25.54 -7.01 4.97
N ALA A 27 25.79 -8.30 5.26
CA ALA A 27 26.37 -9.22 4.28
C ALA A 27 25.49 -9.38 3.02
N LEU A 28 24.16 -9.44 3.17
CA LEU A 28 23.22 -9.47 2.05
C LEU A 28 23.32 -8.20 1.20
N LYS A 29 23.36 -7.02 1.83
CA LYS A 29 23.51 -5.74 1.15
C LYS A 29 24.82 -5.70 0.34
N ASP A 30 25.92 -6.13 0.92
CA ASP A 30 27.23 -6.17 0.25
C ASP A 30 27.26 -7.20 -0.89
N ALA A 31 26.57 -8.33 -0.73
CA ALA A 31 26.41 -9.30 -1.82
C ALA A 31 25.61 -8.73 -2.99
N LEU A 32 24.55 -7.94 -2.73
CA LEU A 32 23.73 -7.32 -3.76
C LEU A 32 24.48 -6.25 -4.58
N THR A 33 25.47 -5.57 -3.98
CA THR A 33 26.33 -4.62 -4.72
C THR A 33 27.40 -5.33 -5.55
N SER A 34 27.67 -6.61 -5.25
CA SER A 34 28.63 -7.42 -6.00
C SER A 34 28.00 -7.93 -7.31
N PRO A 35 28.77 -8.01 -8.43
CA PRO A 35 28.22 -8.41 -9.72
C PRO A 35 27.53 -9.78 -9.77
N GLY A 36 27.90 -10.72 -8.89
CA GLY A 36 27.31 -12.07 -8.86
C GLY A 36 25.82 -12.08 -8.51
N LEU A 37 25.50 -11.73 -7.27
CA LEU A 37 24.10 -11.69 -6.81
C LEU A 37 23.34 -10.50 -7.44
N GLY A 38 23.98 -9.34 -7.59
CA GLY A 38 23.34 -8.16 -8.19
C GLY A 38 22.81 -8.43 -9.61
N LYS A 39 23.62 -9.03 -10.49
CA LYS A 39 23.17 -9.39 -11.85
C LYS A 39 22.07 -10.45 -11.84
N SER A 40 22.18 -11.44 -10.96
CA SER A 40 21.16 -12.50 -10.84
C SER A 40 19.82 -11.94 -10.35
N LEU A 41 19.87 -10.94 -9.46
CA LEU A 41 18.69 -10.21 -9.02
C LEU A 41 18.03 -9.44 -10.17
N GLU A 42 18.80 -8.69 -10.96
CA GLU A 42 18.28 -7.97 -12.14
C GLU A 42 17.61 -8.93 -13.14
N MET A 43 18.26 -10.08 -13.41
CA MET A 43 17.70 -11.12 -14.28
C MET A 43 16.38 -11.68 -13.71
N ALA A 44 16.32 -11.94 -12.40
CA ALA A 44 15.11 -12.42 -11.74
C ALA A 44 13.97 -11.38 -11.80
N ILE A 45 14.28 -10.11 -11.52
CA ILE A 45 13.31 -8.99 -11.63
C ILE A 45 12.80 -8.90 -13.07
N HIS A 46 13.68 -8.96 -14.07
CA HIS A 46 13.27 -8.91 -15.47
C HIS A 46 12.37 -10.09 -15.86
N ALA A 47 12.74 -11.31 -15.50
CA ALA A 47 11.92 -12.51 -15.75
C ALA A 47 10.53 -12.39 -15.10
N ILE A 48 10.47 -11.92 -13.84
CA ILE A 48 9.21 -11.73 -13.11
C ILE A 48 8.42 -10.51 -13.62
N ALA A 49 9.06 -9.47 -14.13
CA ALA A 49 8.38 -8.29 -14.67
C ALA A 49 7.73 -8.58 -16.04
N THR A 50 8.36 -9.44 -16.84
CA THR A 50 7.97 -9.73 -18.23
C THR A 50 7.17 -11.01 -18.42
N THR A 51 7.05 -11.85 -17.38
CA THR A 51 6.19 -13.04 -17.43
C THR A 51 4.74 -12.66 -17.75
N SER A 52 4.12 -13.43 -18.64
CA SER A 52 2.68 -13.39 -18.93
C SER A 52 1.86 -14.25 -17.98
N GLY A 53 2.52 -15.07 -17.16
CA GLY A 53 1.92 -15.92 -16.14
C GLY A 53 2.01 -15.29 -14.75
N ARG A 54 2.22 -16.12 -13.74
CA ARG A 54 2.38 -15.72 -12.34
C ARG A 54 3.69 -16.21 -11.76
N VAL A 55 4.02 -15.68 -10.58
CA VAL A 55 5.14 -16.16 -9.78
C VAL A 55 4.66 -17.28 -8.86
N VAL A 56 5.16 -18.50 -9.06
CA VAL A 56 4.92 -19.62 -8.14
C VAL A 56 6.07 -19.68 -7.14
N VAL A 57 5.82 -19.25 -5.91
CA VAL A 57 6.84 -19.26 -4.84
C VAL A 57 6.74 -20.57 -4.05
N THR A 58 7.86 -21.24 -3.80
CA THR A 58 7.89 -22.52 -3.10
C THR A 58 9.05 -22.63 -2.10
N GLY A 59 8.94 -23.53 -1.13
CA GLY A 59 9.94 -23.79 -0.10
C GLY A 59 9.40 -24.74 0.97
N MET A 60 10.28 -25.42 1.70
CA MET A 60 9.91 -26.31 2.81
C MET A 60 10.21 -25.71 4.19
N GLY A 61 9.44 -26.14 5.19
CA GLY A 61 9.66 -25.78 6.59
C GLY A 61 9.69 -24.26 6.81
N LYS A 62 10.73 -23.76 7.49
CA LYS A 62 10.87 -22.32 7.76
C LYS A 62 11.04 -21.48 6.49
N SER A 63 11.80 -21.97 5.51
CA SER A 63 11.88 -21.34 4.18
C SER A 63 10.53 -21.35 3.46
N GLY A 64 9.70 -22.37 3.66
CA GLY A 64 8.32 -22.42 3.16
C GLY A 64 7.40 -21.36 3.77
N HIS A 65 7.54 -21.08 5.07
CA HIS A 65 6.81 -19.96 5.69
C HIS A 65 7.24 -18.61 5.12
N VAL A 66 8.54 -18.42 4.92
CA VAL A 66 9.07 -17.21 4.27
C VAL A 66 8.55 -17.09 2.83
N ALA A 67 8.64 -18.17 2.04
CA ALA A 67 8.10 -18.22 0.68
C ALA A 67 6.60 -17.84 0.62
N ARG A 68 5.80 -18.29 1.59
CA ARG A 68 4.39 -17.90 1.70
C ARG A 68 4.21 -16.40 1.96
N LYS A 69 5.03 -15.80 2.83
CA LYS A 69 5.04 -14.35 3.08
C LYS A 69 5.43 -13.61 1.80
N ILE A 70 6.51 -14.02 1.12
CA ILE A 70 6.96 -13.42 -0.14
C ILE A 70 5.85 -13.41 -1.18
N ALA A 71 5.18 -14.55 -1.40
CA ALA A 71 4.05 -14.63 -2.32
C ALA A 71 2.90 -13.67 -1.92
N ALA A 72 2.63 -13.51 -0.62
CA ALA A 72 1.63 -12.57 -0.13
C ALA A 72 2.04 -11.11 -0.38
N THR A 73 3.30 -10.76 -0.12
CA THR A 73 3.84 -9.43 -0.40
C THR A 73 3.77 -9.12 -1.89
N MET A 74 4.24 -10.01 -2.76
CA MET A 74 4.17 -9.83 -4.21
C MET A 74 2.73 -9.57 -4.69
N ARG A 75 1.75 -10.35 -4.20
CA ARG A 75 0.32 -10.13 -4.53
C ARG A 75 -0.18 -8.75 -4.07
N SER A 76 0.17 -8.34 -2.85
CA SER A 76 -0.22 -7.02 -2.33
C SER A 76 0.45 -5.87 -3.09
N THR A 77 1.55 -6.12 -3.78
CA THR A 77 2.32 -5.11 -4.51
C THR A 77 2.17 -5.28 -6.03
N GLY A 78 1.05 -5.87 -6.49
CA GLY A 78 0.69 -5.92 -7.91
C GLY A 78 1.29 -7.04 -8.74
N THR A 79 2.12 -7.90 -8.16
CA THR A 79 2.68 -9.07 -8.85
C THR A 79 1.85 -10.30 -8.56
N SER A 80 1.19 -10.85 -9.60
CA SER A 80 0.44 -12.11 -9.48
C SER A 80 1.37 -13.22 -8.98
N ALA A 81 1.11 -13.73 -7.78
CA ALA A 81 1.95 -14.73 -7.14
C ALA A 81 1.14 -15.71 -6.31
N LEU A 82 1.59 -16.96 -6.19
CA LEU A 82 0.99 -17.97 -5.31
C LEU A 82 2.06 -18.77 -4.58
N PHE A 83 1.71 -19.34 -3.43
CA PHE A 83 2.58 -20.27 -2.73
C PHE A 83 2.20 -21.71 -3.09
N LEU A 84 3.17 -22.50 -3.55
CA LEU A 84 3.03 -23.94 -3.77
C LEU A 84 3.84 -24.69 -2.71
N HIS A 85 3.15 -25.49 -1.88
CA HIS A 85 3.84 -26.35 -0.92
C HIS A 85 4.46 -27.53 -1.67
N PRO A 86 5.79 -27.74 -1.60
CA PRO A 86 6.44 -28.72 -2.46
C PRO A 86 6.12 -30.16 -2.07
N GLY A 87 5.74 -30.42 -0.80
CA GLY A 87 5.21 -31.72 -0.40
C GLY A 87 3.87 -32.09 -1.06
N GLU A 88 3.05 -31.11 -1.47
CA GLU A 88 1.78 -31.37 -2.18
C GLU A 88 1.98 -31.43 -3.70
N ALA A 89 3.06 -30.83 -4.21
CA ALA A 89 3.36 -30.79 -5.64
C ALA A 89 3.45 -32.21 -6.24
N SER A 90 4.18 -33.11 -5.56
CA SER A 90 4.31 -34.52 -5.91
C SER A 90 2.99 -35.31 -5.88
N HIS A 91 1.92 -34.71 -5.33
CA HIS A 91 0.60 -35.33 -5.17
C HIS A 91 -0.49 -34.63 -6.00
N GLY A 92 -0.11 -33.90 -7.06
CA GLY A 92 -1.03 -33.37 -8.07
C GLY A 92 -0.98 -31.86 -8.22
N ASP A 93 -0.47 -31.14 -7.23
CA ASP A 93 -0.43 -29.67 -7.24
C ASP A 93 0.64 -29.10 -8.19
N LEU A 94 1.48 -29.93 -8.81
CA LEU A 94 2.33 -29.50 -9.94
C LEU A 94 1.51 -28.86 -11.07
N GLY A 95 0.24 -29.26 -11.25
CA GLY A 95 -0.66 -28.64 -12.22
C GLY A 95 -1.00 -27.17 -11.96
N VAL A 96 -0.60 -26.63 -10.80
CA VAL A 96 -0.68 -25.20 -10.51
C VAL A 96 0.37 -24.40 -11.33
N ILE A 97 1.48 -25.02 -11.72
CA ILE A 97 2.49 -24.38 -12.56
C ILE A 97 2.02 -24.43 -14.01
N SER A 98 1.88 -23.26 -14.64
CA SER A 98 1.47 -23.13 -16.05
C SER A 98 2.63 -22.72 -16.95
N PRO A 99 2.58 -23.02 -18.26
CA PRO A 99 3.49 -22.41 -19.22
C PRO A 99 3.45 -20.89 -19.14
N GLY A 100 4.63 -20.26 -19.11
CA GLY A 100 4.78 -18.82 -18.95
C GLY A 100 4.88 -18.35 -17.50
N ASP A 101 4.62 -19.20 -16.49
CA ASP A 101 4.90 -18.87 -15.09
C ASP A 101 6.42 -18.75 -14.83
N VAL A 102 6.77 -18.12 -13.71
CA VAL A 102 8.12 -18.12 -13.15
C VAL A 102 8.07 -18.80 -11.79
N VAL A 103 8.92 -19.78 -11.54
CA VAL A 103 9.03 -20.43 -10.23
C VAL A 103 10.14 -19.76 -9.42
N LEU A 104 9.81 -19.33 -8.19
CA LEU A 104 10.78 -18.83 -7.21
C LEU A 104 10.89 -19.83 -6.04
N ALA A 105 11.95 -20.63 -6.03
CA ALA A 105 12.21 -21.58 -4.97
C ALA A 105 13.14 -21.01 -3.90
N ILE A 106 12.71 -21.05 -2.64
CA ILE A 106 13.46 -20.60 -1.48
C ILE A 106 13.98 -21.82 -0.70
N THR A 107 15.30 -22.01 -0.67
CA THR A 107 15.94 -23.13 0.05
C THR A 107 17.33 -22.76 0.53
N TRP A 108 17.59 -22.83 1.84
CA TRP A 108 18.90 -22.42 2.38
C TRP A 108 20.02 -23.39 1.97
N SER A 109 19.82 -24.70 2.19
CA SER A 109 20.83 -25.72 1.88
C SER A 109 20.89 -26.10 0.41
N GLY A 110 19.80 -25.89 -0.34
CA GLY A 110 19.69 -26.33 -1.73
C GLY A 110 19.59 -27.84 -1.94
N GLU A 111 19.45 -28.63 -0.86
CA GLU A 111 19.36 -30.10 -0.88
C GLU A 111 18.00 -30.61 -0.37
N THR A 112 16.98 -29.75 -0.34
CA THR A 112 15.61 -30.09 0.06
C THR A 112 14.96 -31.00 -0.98
N ARG A 113 14.72 -32.27 -0.64
CA ARG A 113 14.26 -33.30 -1.58
C ARG A 113 12.87 -33.03 -2.16
N GLU A 114 11.98 -32.46 -1.36
CA GLU A 114 10.60 -32.16 -1.77
C GLU A 114 10.54 -31.16 -2.94
N LEU A 115 11.60 -30.35 -3.13
CA LEU A 115 11.66 -29.41 -4.25
C LEU A 115 12.07 -30.06 -5.59
N ASN A 116 12.62 -31.28 -5.57
CA ASN A 116 13.19 -31.90 -6.77
C ASN A 116 12.15 -32.10 -7.88
N ASP A 117 10.93 -32.50 -7.53
CA ASP A 117 9.87 -32.71 -8.53
C ASP A 117 9.49 -31.39 -9.22
N ILE A 118 9.49 -30.28 -8.48
CA ILE A 118 9.30 -28.94 -9.06
C ILE A 118 10.44 -28.59 -10.01
N PHE A 119 11.70 -28.85 -9.62
CA PHE A 119 12.85 -28.57 -10.48
C PHE A 119 12.83 -29.39 -11.77
N HIS A 120 12.50 -30.68 -11.67
CA HIS A 120 12.33 -31.55 -12.83
C HIS A 120 11.19 -31.08 -13.73
N TYR A 121 10.06 -30.68 -13.15
CA TYR A 121 8.92 -30.13 -13.89
C TYR A 121 9.33 -28.86 -14.65
N CYS A 122 9.99 -27.91 -13.98
CA CYS A 122 10.43 -26.66 -14.61
C CYS A 122 11.35 -26.92 -15.80
N ARG A 123 12.34 -27.79 -15.63
CA ARG A 123 13.26 -28.19 -16.70
C ARG A 123 12.54 -28.87 -17.87
N HIS A 124 11.60 -29.76 -17.57
CA HIS A 124 10.88 -30.52 -18.60
C HIS A 124 9.97 -29.63 -19.46
N TYR A 125 9.28 -28.67 -18.84
CA TYR A 125 8.30 -27.80 -19.50
C TYR A 125 8.86 -26.41 -19.87
N GLY A 126 10.15 -26.16 -19.61
CA GLY A 126 10.79 -24.87 -19.91
C GLY A 126 10.23 -23.70 -19.10
N VAL A 127 9.76 -23.96 -17.88
CA VAL A 127 9.31 -22.92 -16.95
C VAL A 127 10.55 -22.32 -16.29
N THR A 128 10.67 -20.99 -16.31
CA THR A 128 11.84 -20.31 -15.73
C THR A 128 11.92 -20.56 -14.24
N LEU A 129 13.04 -21.10 -13.78
CA LEU A 129 13.32 -21.44 -12.39
C LEU A 129 14.34 -20.48 -11.78
N VAL A 130 13.87 -19.66 -10.84
CA VAL A 130 14.69 -18.84 -9.95
C VAL A 130 14.87 -19.57 -8.62
N VAL A 131 16.10 -19.72 -8.14
CA VAL A 131 16.40 -20.36 -6.85
C VAL A 131 17.17 -19.39 -5.96
N ALA A 132 16.67 -19.14 -4.75
CA ALA A 132 17.40 -18.43 -3.70
C ALA A 132 17.98 -19.43 -2.69
N THR A 133 19.31 -19.51 -2.64
CA THR A 133 20.04 -20.46 -1.80
C THR A 133 21.40 -19.92 -1.36
N ALA A 134 21.90 -20.39 -0.22
CA ALA A 134 23.25 -20.07 0.23
C ALA A 134 24.31 -21.04 -0.35
N GLN A 135 23.88 -22.10 -1.02
CA GLN A 135 24.74 -23.13 -1.61
C GLN A 135 24.54 -23.17 -3.13
N PRO A 136 25.20 -22.31 -3.92
CA PRO A 136 25.01 -22.26 -5.38
C PRO A 136 25.43 -23.56 -6.09
N ASP A 137 26.39 -24.30 -5.51
CA ASP A 137 26.83 -25.61 -6.01
C ASP A 137 25.96 -26.78 -5.50
N SER A 138 24.79 -26.51 -4.91
CA SER A 138 23.84 -27.55 -4.49
C SER A 138 23.05 -28.13 -5.66
N THR A 139 22.26 -29.16 -5.38
CA THR A 139 21.26 -29.70 -6.31
C THR A 139 20.31 -28.60 -6.82
N ALA A 140 19.77 -27.76 -5.93
CA ALA A 140 18.88 -26.66 -6.31
C ALA A 140 19.60 -25.57 -7.10
N GLY A 141 20.79 -25.16 -6.65
CA GLY A 141 21.56 -24.10 -7.32
C GLY A 141 21.94 -24.46 -8.76
N ARG A 142 22.33 -25.72 -9.01
CA ARG A 142 22.59 -26.24 -10.37
C ARG A 142 21.35 -26.41 -11.24
N ALA A 143 20.18 -26.57 -10.62
CA ALA A 143 18.92 -26.72 -11.36
C ALA A 143 18.37 -25.36 -11.84
N ALA A 144 18.76 -24.26 -11.20
CA ALA A 144 18.24 -22.93 -11.46
C ALA A 144 18.65 -22.38 -12.84
N ASP A 145 17.72 -21.72 -13.53
CA ASP A 145 18.05 -20.83 -14.64
C ASP A 145 18.66 -19.52 -14.11
N ILE A 146 18.18 -19.07 -12.93
CA ILE A 146 18.66 -17.88 -12.23
C ILE A 146 18.91 -18.24 -10.77
N CYS A 147 20.18 -18.32 -10.36
CA CYS A 147 20.57 -18.62 -8.98
C CYS A 147 20.85 -17.33 -8.20
N LEU A 148 19.98 -16.99 -7.26
CA LEU A 148 20.20 -15.95 -6.25
C LEU A 148 21.07 -16.52 -5.12
N SER A 149 22.38 -16.49 -5.32
CA SER A 149 23.38 -16.98 -4.35
C SER A 149 23.46 -16.05 -3.12
N LEU A 150 22.77 -16.44 -2.05
CA LEU A 150 22.78 -15.74 -0.76
C LEU A 150 24.13 -15.91 -0.05
N PRO A 151 24.61 -14.89 0.67
CA PRO A 151 25.82 -15.02 1.47
C PRO A 151 25.60 -16.00 2.64
N GLN A 152 26.64 -16.75 2.98
CA GLN A 152 26.65 -17.57 4.19
C GLN A 152 26.63 -16.67 5.42
N VAL A 153 25.77 -17.00 6.39
CA VAL A 153 25.65 -16.27 7.65
C VAL A 153 25.61 -17.23 8.82
N ARG A 154 25.99 -16.73 10.00
CA ARG A 154 25.84 -17.44 11.26
C ARG A 154 24.37 -17.39 11.70
N GLU A 155 23.83 -18.52 12.13
CA GLU A 155 22.52 -18.55 12.81
C GLU A 155 22.66 -18.01 14.25
N ALA A 156 21.68 -17.23 14.68
CA ALA A 156 21.64 -16.66 16.02
C ALA A 156 21.33 -17.71 17.11
N CYS A 157 20.77 -18.85 16.73
CA CYS A 157 20.58 -19.98 17.63
C CYS A 157 21.94 -20.46 18.19
N PRO A 158 22.09 -20.68 19.52
CA PRO A 158 23.37 -21.07 20.12
C PRO A 158 24.04 -22.31 19.51
N ASN A 159 23.23 -23.25 19.00
CA ASN A 159 23.72 -24.49 18.39
C ASN A 159 23.80 -24.42 16.87
N ALA A 160 23.45 -23.27 16.26
CA ALA A 160 23.35 -23.05 14.82
C ALA A 160 22.45 -24.05 14.05
N LEU A 161 21.51 -24.70 14.74
CA LEU A 161 20.61 -25.70 14.16
C LEU A 161 19.28 -25.12 13.69
N ALA A 162 18.77 -24.11 14.40
CA ALA A 162 17.47 -23.51 14.09
C ALA A 162 17.66 -22.36 13.09
N PRO A 163 16.94 -22.36 11.95
CA PRO A 163 16.92 -21.21 11.05
C PRO A 163 16.40 -19.96 11.76
N THR A 164 17.24 -18.93 11.84
CA THR A 164 16.90 -17.59 12.34
C THR A 164 17.35 -16.54 11.33
N SER A 165 18.66 -16.42 11.16
CA SER A 165 19.30 -15.42 10.32
C SER A 165 19.10 -15.77 8.85
N SER A 166 19.19 -17.04 8.48
CA SER A 166 18.88 -17.51 7.11
C SER A 166 17.47 -17.13 6.67
N THR A 167 16.48 -17.30 7.54
CA THR A 167 15.09 -16.94 7.23
C THR A 167 14.88 -15.43 7.15
N THR A 168 15.59 -14.64 7.95
CA THR A 168 15.58 -13.18 7.88
C THR A 168 16.16 -12.70 6.55
N LEU A 169 17.27 -13.29 6.08
CA LEU A 169 17.85 -12.97 4.76
C LEU A 169 16.89 -13.32 3.62
N GLN A 170 16.29 -14.51 3.65
CA GLN A 170 15.31 -14.94 2.65
C GLN A 170 14.10 -13.99 2.61
N LEU A 171 13.61 -13.56 3.77
CA LEU A 171 12.50 -12.64 3.89
C LEU A 171 12.83 -11.27 3.29
N VAL A 172 13.98 -10.70 3.67
CA VAL A 172 14.43 -9.39 3.18
C VAL A 172 14.75 -9.43 1.68
N LEU A 173 15.32 -10.53 1.17
CA LEU A 173 15.48 -10.72 -0.29
C LEU A 173 14.13 -10.66 -1.00
N GLY A 174 13.11 -11.35 -0.47
CA GLY A 174 11.78 -11.33 -1.04
C GLY A 174 11.11 -9.95 -1.01
N ASP A 175 11.31 -9.18 0.06
CA ASP A 175 10.83 -7.80 0.15
C ASP A 175 11.56 -6.89 -0.84
N ALA A 176 12.88 -7.05 -0.99
CA ALA A 176 13.66 -6.32 -1.99
C ALA A 176 13.19 -6.63 -3.42
N LEU A 177 12.92 -7.90 -3.74
CA LEU A 177 12.35 -8.30 -5.04
C LEU A 177 10.98 -7.64 -5.27
N ALA A 178 10.08 -7.72 -4.28
CA ALA A 178 8.75 -7.14 -4.41
C ALA A 178 8.79 -5.61 -4.61
N VAL A 179 9.62 -4.90 -3.84
CA VAL A 179 9.78 -3.45 -3.96
C VAL A 179 10.39 -3.06 -5.32
N ALA A 180 11.42 -3.76 -5.77
CA ALA A 180 12.00 -3.51 -7.09
C ALA A 180 10.99 -3.78 -8.23
N LEU A 181 10.09 -4.75 -8.06
CA LEU A 181 9.01 -5.03 -9.02
C LEU A 181 7.92 -3.93 -9.05
N ILE A 182 7.62 -3.29 -7.92
CA ILE A 182 6.75 -2.10 -7.86
C ILE A 182 7.34 -1.02 -8.77
N GLU A 183 8.63 -0.70 -8.57
CA GLU A 183 9.33 0.35 -9.32
C GLU A 183 9.41 0.01 -10.80
N ALA A 184 9.80 -1.23 -11.15
CA ALA A 184 9.94 -1.68 -12.53
C ALA A 184 8.60 -1.69 -13.31
N ARG A 185 7.47 -1.88 -12.63
CA ARG A 185 6.14 -1.90 -13.24
C ARG A 185 5.43 -0.54 -13.19
N GLY A 186 6.03 0.48 -12.57
CA GLY A 186 5.38 1.77 -12.35
C GLY A 186 4.13 1.67 -11.46
N PHE A 187 4.11 0.71 -10.54
CA PHE A 187 2.95 0.40 -9.71
C PHE A 187 2.59 1.61 -8.83
N SER A 188 1.40 2.17 -9.08
CA SER A 188 0.98 3.44 -8.49
C SER A 188 0.27 3.25 -7.14
N PRO A 189 0.16 4.31 -6.31
CA PRO A 189 -0.71 4.27 -5.14
C PRO A 189 -2.16 3.90 -5.49
N ASN A 190 -2.66 4.30 -6.67
CA ASN A 190 -4.00 3.94 -7.11
C ASN A 190 -4.15 2.43 -7.38
N ASP A 191 -3.10 1.74 -7.85
CA ASP A 191 -3.10 0.29 -8.01
C ASP A 191 -3.11 -0.42 -6.64
N PHE A 192 -2.35 0.10 -5.66
CA PHE A 192 -2.41 -0.39 -4.27
C PHE A 192 -3.81 -0.36 -3.68
N ARG A 193 -4.60 0.68 -3.98
CA ARG A 193 -6.00 0.84 -3.54
C ARG A 193 -6.89 -0.29 -4.05
N VAL A 194 -6.75 -0.68 -5.32
CA VAL A 194 -7.54 -1.77 -5.94
C VAL A 194 -7.32 -3.09 -5.21
N PHE A 195 -6.10 -3.37 -4.73
CA PHE A 195 -5.78 -4.61 -4.04
C PHE A 195 -6.05 -4.58 -2.51
N HIS A 196 -6.39 -3.42 -1.93
CA HIS A 196 -6.62 -3.26 -0.47
C HIS A 196 -7.88 -2.44 -0.12
N PRO A 197 -9.07 -2.78 -0.65
CA PRO A 197 -10.27 -1.95 -0.46
C PRO A 197 -10.75 -1.84 1.00
N GLY A 198 -10.39 -2.80 1.87
CA GLY A 198 -10.83 -2.84 3.28
C GLY A 198 -9.78 -2.44 4.32
N GLY A 199 -8.57 -2.03 3.91
CA GLY A 199 -7.47 -1.72 4.82
C GLY A 199 -7.31 -0.23 5.09
N ARG A 200 -6.69 0.13 6.23
CA ARG A 200 -6.33 1.52 6.59
C ARG A 200 -5.52 2.23 5.50
N LEU A 201 -4.74 1.49 4.71
CA LEU A 201 -4.01 1.99 3.54
C LEU A 201 -4.91 2.33 2.34
N GLY A 202 -5.96 1.55 2.07
CA GLY A 202 -6.95 1.88 1.03
C GLY A 202 -7.74 3.13 1.40
N ALA A 203 -8.05 3.29 2.70
CA ALA A 203 -8.68 4.51 3.23
C ALA A 203 -7.80 5.75 3.11
N LEU A 204 -6.48 5.65 3.36
CA LEU A 204 -5.50 6.74 3.16
C LEU A 204 -5.43 7.25 1.71
N LEU A 205 -5.90 6.45 0.75
CA LEU A 205 -5.88 6.74 -0.68
C LEU A 205 -7.28 7.05 -1.25
N ALA A 206 -8.29 7.23 -0.39
CA ALA A 206 -9.61 7.67 -0.81
C ALA A 206 -9.54 9.10 -1.36
N THR A 207 -10.20 9.33 -2.49
CA THR A 207 -10.33 10.67 -3.09
C THR A 207 -11.59 11.35 -2.60
N VAL A 208 -11.66 12.67 -2.69
CA VAL A 208 -12.86 13.44 -2.35
C VAL A 208 -14.07 12.96 -3.16
N ASN A 209 -13.88 12.64 -4.44
CA ASN A 209 -14.93 12.13 -5.33
C ASN A 209 -15.59 10.83 -4.83
N ASP A 210 -14.83 9.98 -4.12
CA ASP A 210 -15.33 8.71 -3.61
C ASP A 210 -16.33 8.88 -2.45
N VAL A 211 -16.34 10.04 -1.80
CA VAL A 211 -16.95 10.25 -0.47
C VAL A 211 -17.91 11.44 -0.45
N MET A 212 -17.69 12.44 -1.30
CA MET A 212 -18.46 13.67 -1.31
C MET A 212 -19.96 13.42 -1.53
N GLY A 213 -20.79 14.28 -0.94
CA GLY A 213 -22.19 14.40 -1.30
C GLY A 213 -22.32 14.99 -2.71
N THR A 214 -23.20 14.41 -3.53
CA THR A 214 -23.46 14.83 -4.91
C THR A 214 -24.95 15.05 -5.16
N GLY A 215 -25.28 15.71 -6.27
CA GLY A 215 -26.67 15.96 -6.68
C GLY A 215 -27.49 16.67 -5.60
N ASP A 216 -28.63 16.10 -5.24
CA ASP A 216 -29.55 16.64 -4.23
C ASP A 216 -28.93 16.74 -2.83
N ALA A 217 -27.80 16.08 -2.55
CA ALA A 217 -27.13 16.23 -1.26
C ALA A 217 -26.46 17.60 -1.10
N VAL A 218 -26.12 18.27 -2.21
CA VAL A 218 -25.39 19.54 -2.22
C VAL A 218 -26.36 20.72 -1.98
N PRO A 219 -26.31 21.40 -0.82
CA PRO A 219 -27.09 22.62 -0.63
C PRO A 219 -26.55 23.72 -1.54
N ARG A 220 -27.39 24.20 -2.46
CA ARG A 220 -27.04 25.26 -3.42
C ARG A 220 -28.21 26.21 -3.66
N VAL A 221 -27.91 27.49 -3.86
CA VAL A 221 -28.88 28.55 -4.18
C VAL A 221 -28.30 29.54 -5.21
N SER A 222 -29.17 30.29 -5.88
CA SER A 222 -28.77 31.35 -6.81
C SER A 222 -28.41 32.66 -6.08
N THR A 223 -27.68 33.56 -6.74
CA THR A 223 -27.33 34.89 -6.21
C THR A 223 -28.55 35.77 -5.85
N SER A 224 -29.69 35.58 -6.52
CA SER A 224 -30.95 36.29 -6.25
C SER A 224 -31.84 35.60 -5.21
N THR A 225 -31.38 34.52 -4.57
CA THR A 225 -32.16 33.85 -3.53
C THR A 225 -32.15 34.71 -2.26
N SER A 226 -33.30 34.81 -1.57
CA SER A 226 -33.36 35.55 -0.31
C SER A 226 -32.59 34.85 0.80
N ILE A 227 -32.15 35.59 1.82
CA ILE A 227 -31.52 35.01 3.02
C ILE A 227 -32.41 33.92 3.64
N MET A 228 -33.73 34.13 3.70
CA MET A 228 -34.68 33.13 4.18
C MET A 228 -34.66 31.85 3.34
N GLY A 229 -34.64 31.97 2.01
CA GLY A 229 -34.57 30.82 1.10
C GLY A 229 -33.28 30.02 1.28
N ALA A 230 -32.15 30.72 1.40
CA ALA A 230 -30.86 30.10 1.68
C ALA A 230 -30.82 29.39 3.03
N THR A 231 -31.44 29.98 4.06
CA THR A 231 -31.57 29.39 5.40
C THR A 231 -32.38 28.09 5.37
N ILE A 232 -33.44 28.04 4.58
CA ILE A 232 -34.24 26.83 4.40
C ILE A 232 -33.40 25.75 3.70
N GLU A 233 -32.65 26.11 2.66
CA GLU A 233 -31.83 25.16 1.91
C GLU A 233 -30.72 24.56 2.77
N MET A 234 -29.97 25.38 3.50
CA MET A 234 -28.90 24.88 4.38
C MET A 234 -29.44 23.98 5.51
N ASN A 235 -30.63 24.25 6.05
CA ASN A 235 -31.25 23.42 7.11
C ASN A 235 -31.82 22.10 6.57
N ARG A 236 -32.25 22.06 5.30
CA ARG A 236 -32.70 20.83 4.65
C ARG A 236 -31.56 19.83 4.45
N LYS A 237 -30.32 20.31 4.38
CA LYS A 237 -29.12 19.49 4.16
C LYS A 237 -28.29 19.45 5.44
N ARG A 238 -27.39 18.46 5.56
CA ARG A 238 -26.68 18.17 6.82
C ARG A 238 -25.36 18.94 7.01
N TYR A 239 -25.09 19.94 6.17
CA TYR A 239 -23.76 20.55 6.06
C TYR A 239 -23.63 21.90 6.80
N GLY A 240 -24.71 22.50 7.29
CA GLY A 240 -24.65 23.78 8.03
C GLY A 240 -24.21 24.98 7.19
N CYS A 241 -24.23 24.83 5.87
CA CYS A 241 -23.94 25.87 4.88
C CYS A 241 -24.71 25.60 3.57
N THR A 242 -24.70 26.58 2.69
CA THR A 242 -25.17 26.45 1.31
C THR A 242 -24.22 27.16 0.36
N ALA A 243 -24.02 26.58 -0.83
CA ALA A 243 -23.26 27.18 -1.90
C ALA A 243 -24.10 28.24 -2.61
N VAL A 244 -23.51 29.37 -2.98
CA VAL A 244 -24.13 30.34 -3.88
C VAL A 244 -23.49 30.17 -5.25
N VAL A 245 -24.31 29.89 -6.26
CA VAL A 245 -23.88 29.67 -7.64
C VAL A 245 -24.44 30.71 -8.59
N ASP A 246 -23.73 30.95 -9.69
CA ASP A 246 -24.23 31.73 -10.82
C ASP A 246 -25.05 30.87 -11.79
N ASP A 247 -25.53 31.48 -12.88
CA ASP A 247 -26.33 30.83 -13.92
C ASP A 247 -25.58 29.70 -14.68
N GLN A 248 -24.26 29.57 -14.48
CA GLN A 248 -23.40 28.55 -15.08
C GLN A 248 -23.01 27.43 -14.08
N ASP A 249 -23.64 27.40 -12.90
CA ASP A 249 -23.29 26.53 -11.76
C ASP A 249 -21.88 26.76 -11.19
N ARG A 250 -21.28 27.94 -11.43
CA ARG A 250 -19.97 28.26 -10.85
C ARG A 250 -20.15 28.71 -9.42
N LEU A 251 -19.26 28.25 -8.54
CA LEU A 251 -19.27 28.61 -7.12
C LEU A 251 -18.81 30.07 -6.97
N VAL A 252 -19.73 30.98 -6.64
CA VAL A 252 -19.47 32.41 -6.49
C VAL A 252 -19.51 32.90 -5.05
N GLY A 253 -20.02 32.08 -4.13
CA GLY A 253 -19.98 32.38 -2.71
C GLY A 253 -20.47 31.23 -1.85
N ALA A 254 -20.46 31.44 -0.53
CA ALA A 254 -21.05 30.54 0.43
C ALA A 254 -21.77 31.30 1.54
N PHE A 255 -22.77 30.65 2.12
CA PHE A 255 -23.52 31.17 3.26
C PHE A 255 -23.62 30.10 4.34
N THR A 256 -23.24 30.47 5.56
CA THR A 256 -23.07 29.56 6.71
C THR A 256 -23.94 29.98 7.90
N ASP A 257 -24.03 29.12 8.92
CA ASP A 257 -24.69 29.47 10.20
C ASP A 257 -24.10 30.74 10.84
N GLY A 258 -22.80 30.97 10.62
CA GLY A 258 -22.10 32.16 11.10
C GLY A 258 -22.56 33.44 10.38
N ASP A 259 -22.83 33.36 9.08
CA ASP A 259 -23.38 34.46 8.30
C ASP A 259 -24.83 34.73 8.69
N LEU A 260 -25.64 33.68 8.80
CA LEU A 260 -27.04 33.77 9.24
C LEU A 260 -27.17 34.48 10.60
N ARG A 261 -26.35 34.09 11.58
CA ARG A 261 -26.35 34.71 12.90
C ARG A 261 -26.03 36.20 12.84
N ARG A 262 -25.15 36.63 11.93
CA ARG A 262 -24.83 38.04 11.69
C ARG A 262 -25.98 38.76 10.98
N CYS A 263 -26.72 38.08 10.11
CA CYS A 263 -27.81 38.69 9.34
C CYS A 263 -29.09 38.91 10.15
N ILE A 264 -29.48 37.95 11.01
CA ILE A 264 -30.78 37.95 11.72
C ILE A 264 -31.03 39.19 12.58
N THR A 265 -29.98 39.79 13.13
CA THR A 265 -30.11 40.91 14.08
C THR A 265 -30.12 42.29 13.42
N VAL A 266 -29.76 42.38 12.14
CA VAL A 266 -29.44 43.67 11.48
C VAL A 266 -30.19 43.88 10.16
N TYR A 267 -30.55 42.81 9.43
CA TYR A 267 -31.01 42.92 8.04
C TYR A 267 -32.40 42.31 7.81
N ASP A 268 -33.09 42.74 6.74
CA ASP A 268 -34.33 42.10 6.29
C ASP A 268 -34.01 40.76 5.61
N LEU A 269 -34.56 39.67 6.15
CA LEU A 269 -34.34 38.31 5.63
C LEU A 269 -34.90 38.10 4.21
N LYS A 270 -35.61 39.08 3.66
CA LYS A 270 -36.07 39.12 2.27
C LYS A 270 -35.00 39.62 1.30
N GLU A 271 -33.90 40.21 1.76
CA GLU A 271 -32.81 40.67 0.91
C GLU A 271 -32.10 39.52 0.18
N ASP A 272 -31.53 39.83 -0.99
CA ASP A 272 -30.76 38.92 -1.82
C ASP A 272 -29.46 38.49 -1.14
N ILE A 273 -29.18 37.18 -1.14
CA ILE A 273 -28.00 36.58 -0.51
C ILE A 273 -26.68 37.08 -1.10
N ALA A 274 -26.67 37.55 -2.36
CA ALA A 274 -25.47 38.08 -3.01
C ALA A 274 -24.76 39.18 -2.20
N ARG A 275 -25.49 39.94 -1.38
CA ARG A 275 -24.93 41.00 -0.52
C ARG A 275 -24.39 40.51 0.82
N HIS A 276 -24.72 39.27 1.19
CA HIS A 276 -24.52 38.72 2.53
C HIS A 276 -23.68 37.43 2.55
N MET A 277 -23.33 36.91 1.37
CA MET A 277 -22.47 35.73 1.22
C MET A 277 -20.98 36.03 1.41
N SER A 278 -20.22 35.02 1.80
CA SER A 278 -18.75 35.05 1.70
C SER A 278 -18.33 34.84 0.25
N LEU A 279 -17.48 35.74 -0.27
CA LEU A 279 -17.01 35.72 -1.67
C LEU A 279 -15.85 34.74 -1.93
N ASN A 280 -15.25 34.19 -0.88
CA ASN A 280 -14.11 33.26 -0.98
C ASN A 280 -14.46 31.92 -0.32
N PRO A 281 -15.36 31.13 -0.91
CA PRO A 281 -15.68 29.81 -0.39
C PRO A 281 -14.47 28.86 -0.55
N VAL A 282 -14.15 28.12 0.51
CA VAL A 282 -13.07 27.14 0.47
C VAL A 282 -13.53 25.94 -0.36
N SER A 283 -12.77 25.59 -1.39
CA SER A 283 -13.09 24.48 -2.28
C SER A 283 -11.89 23.59 -2.55
N ILE A 284 -12.15 22.40 -3.07
CA ILE A 284 -11.14 21.41 -3.44
C ILE A 284 -11.54 20.67 -4.72
N ASP A 285 -10.53 20.17 -5.44
CA ASP A 285 -10.76 19.32 -6.62
C ASP A 285 -11.27 17.92 -6.18
N PRO A 286 -12.24 17.33 -6.90
CA PRO A 286 -12.75 15.99 -6.58
C PRO A 286 -11.66 14.89 -6.61
N ASP A 287 -10.59 15.05 -7.38
CA ASP A 287 -9.55 14.03 -7.53
C ASP A 287 -8.47 14.12 -6.42
N CYS A 288 -8.51 15.14 -5.56
CA CYS A 288 -7.64 15.25 -4.39
C CYS A 288 -7.88 14.13 -3.36
N LEU A 289 -6.86 13.82 -2.58
CA LEU A 289 -6.98 12.85 -1.49
C LEU A 289 -7.81 13.41 -0.33
N CYS A 290 -8.55 12.54 0.36
CA CYS A 290 -9.28 12.92 1.57
C CYS A 290 -8.35 13.44 2.68
N SER A 291 -7.09 13.01 2.73
CA SER A 291 -6.06 13.53 3.64
C SER A 291 -5.70 14.98 3.31
N GLU A 292 -5.55 15.33 2.02
CA GLU A 292 -5.32 16.70 1.55
C GLU A 292 -6.54 17.58 1.88
N ALA A 293 -7.75 17.06 1.63
CA ALA A 293 -9.00 17.74 1.99
C ALA A 293 -9.08 18.06 3.50
N LEU A 294 -8.68 17.12 4.35
CA LEU A 294 -8.63 17.34 5.80
C LEU A 294 -7.58 18.39 6.19
N GLY A 295 -6.45 18.43 5.49
CA GLY A 295 -5.43 19.48 5.62
C GLY A 295 -5.99 20.87 5.32
N VAL A 296 -6.63 21.03 4.15
CA VAL A 296 -7.27 22.29 3.72
C VAL A 296 -8.34 22.74 4.73
N MET A 297 -9.16 21.81 5.23
CA MET A 297 -10.15 22.10 6.29
C MET A 297 -9.50 22.66 7.55
N ASN A 298 -8.40 22.06 8.01
CA ASN A 298 -7.70 22.49 9.22
C ASN A 298 -7.04 23.86 9.05
N GLU A 299 -6.36 24.09 7.92
CA GLU A 299 -5.70 25.36 7.62
C GLU A 299 -6.68 26.53 7.57
N ASN A 300 -7.87 26.31 7.00
CA ASN A 300 -8.91 27.32 6.88
C ASN A 300 -9.88 27.34 8.07
N ALA A 301 -9.69 26.47 9.07
CA ALA A 301 -10.58 26.29 10.22
C ALA A 301 -12.06 26.06 9.84
N VAL A 302 -12.30 25.30 8.76
CA VAL A 302 -13.64 24.94 8.27
C VAL A 302 -13.91 23.46 8.45
N SER A 303 -15.18 23.07 8.64
CA SER A 303 -15.59 21.66 8.73
C SER A 303 -16.15 21.09 7.41
N VAL A 304 -16.30 21.95 6.40
CA VAL A 304 -16.90 21.63 5.10
C VAL A 304 -16.06 22.25 3.98
N LEU A 305 -15.89 21.51 2.89
CA LEU A 305 -15.36 22.02 1.64
C LEU A 305 -16.41 21.83 0.53
N PHE A 306 -16.52 22.84 -0.32
CA PHE A 306 -17.20 22.68 -1.60
C PHE A 306 -16.28 21.96 -2.57
N VAL A 307 -16.82 21.09 -3.40
CA VAL A 307 -16.03 20.36 -4.39
C VAL A 307 -16.32 20.95 -5.76
N THR A 308 -15.28 21.46 -6.40
CA THR A 308 -15.38 22.15 -7.69
C THR A 308 -14.51 21.48 -8.74
N ARG A 309 -15.00 21.44 -9.98
CA ARG A 309 -14.21 21.04 -11.15
C ARG A 309 -14.32 22.13 -12.20
N GLN A 310 -13.20 22.77 -12.54
CA GLN A 310 -13.18 23.96 -13.40
C GLN A 310 -14.19 25.03 -12.92
N ASP A 311 -14.12 25.39 -11.64
CA ASP A 311 -15.00 26.35 -10.93
C ASP A 311 -16.48 25.95 -10.80
N ARG A 312 -16.92 24.86 -11.42
CA ARG A 312 -18.31 24.37 -11.32
C ARG A 312 -18.49 23.52 -10.07
N LEU A 313 -19.58 23.77 -9.34
CA LEU A 313 -19.91 23.04 -8.12
C LEU A 313 -20.42 21.62 -8.43
N VAL A 314 -19.59 20.62 -8.11
CA VAL A 314 -19.88 19.20 -8.37
C VAL A 314 -20.22 18.41 -7.10
N GLY A 315 -19.83 18.90 -5.92
CA GLY A 315 -20.07 18.20 -4.67
C GLY A 315 -19.83 19.02 -3.42
N ILE A 316 -19.97 18.37 -2.27
CA ILE A 316 -19.68 18.93 -0.95
C ILE A 316 -19.18 17.81 -0.03
N ILE A 317 -18.20 18.09 0.83
CA ILE A 317 -17.66 17.09 1.76
C ILE A 317 -17.56 17.67 3.17
N HIS A 318 -18.07 16.93 4.16
CA HIS A 318 -17.91 17.26 5.57
C HIS A 318 -16.73 16.50 6.16
N MET A 319 -16.05 17.10 7.14
CA MET A 319 -14.96 16.45 7.88
C MET A 319 -15.35 15.07 8.46
N HIS A 320 -16.60 14.93 8.91
CA HIS A 320 -17.13 13.67 9.41
C HIS A 320 -17.22 12.57 8.35
N ASP A 321 -17.36 12.93 7.08
CA ASP A 321 -17.38 11.96 5.98
C ASP A 321 -15.97 11.37 5.78
N ILE A 322 -14.93 12.20 5.97
CA ILE A 322 -13.52 11.79 5.94
C ILE A 322 -13.15 10.96 7.18
N VAL A 323 -13.53 11.40 8.39
CA VAL A 323 -13.18 10.71 9.65
C VAL A 323 -13.80 9.30 9.74
N LYS A 324 -14.99 9.10 9.15
CA LYS A 324 -15.62 7.76 9.09
C LYS A 324 -14.78 6.72 8.32
N LEU A 325 -13.86 7.16 7.46
CA LEU A 325 -12.94 6.28 6.74
C LEU A 325 -11.73 5.86 7.58
N GLY A 326 -11.62 6.34 8.82
CA GLY A 326 -10.45 6.07 9.69
C GLY A 326 -9.24 6.95 9.36
N ILE A 327 -9.44 8.05 8.63
CA ILE A 327 -8.46 9.11 8.45
C ILE A 327 -8.59 10.07 9.64
N GLU A 328 -7.60 10.05 10.53
CA GLU A 328 -7.59 10.87 11.73
C GLU A 328 -6.78 12.15 11.53
N ARG A 329 -7.07 13.17 12.33
CA ARG A 329 -6.28 14.41 12.39
C ARG A 329 -4.88 14.08 12.93
N SER A 330 -3.84 14.42 12.17
CA SER A 330 -2.45 14.43 12.67
C SER A 330 -2.20 15.59 13.61
#